data_AF-A0A968MSK2-F1
#
_entry.id   AF-A0A968MSK2-F1
#
_cell.length_a   1.000
_cell.length_b   1.000
_cell.length_c   1.000
_cell.angle_alpha   90.00
_cell.angle_beta   90.00
_cell.angle_gamma   90.00
#
_symmetry.space_group_name_H-M   'P 1'
#
loop_
_entity.id
_entity.type
_entity.pdbx_description
1 polymer ?
#
loop_
_entity_poly.entity_id
_entity_poly.type
_entity_poly.pdbx_seq_one_letter_code
_entity_poly.pdbx_strand_id
1 'polypeptide(L)'
;MEGSTKPYIANLTGFDLPLFTLFSTSEGMWRDRKIFVTPQENMMMVGLAYPQDPDQSFAISRINDSLQLKQGDRLYKNLSKESVENYFMGVAGLTADRIGMERNEYTYEEIKNNIPFAELIIKNNNNRIETLKIYQIPDKTKPKTFNPDILIGLIGTDTIPVMLKYIDFDPLLKHSEDFVGK
;
A
#
# COMPACT_ATOMS: atom_id res chain seq x y z
N MET A 1 -6.39 42.08 -12.66
CA MET A 1 -5.50 41.08 -12.01
C MET A 1 -5.78 39.70 -12.57
N GLU A 2 -7.03 39.34 -12.84
CA GLU A 2 -7.35 38.29 -13.82
C GLU A 2 -6.99 38.72 -15.25
N GLY A 3 -6.42 37.80 -16.04
CA GLY A 3 -6.19 37.98 -17.49
C GLY A 3 -4.80 38.46 -17.92
N SER A 4 -3.85 38.69 -17.01
CA SER A 4 -2.50 39.10 -17.40
C SER A 4 -1.61 37.89 -17.74
N THR A 5 -0.92 37.97 -18.88
CA THR A 5 0.00 36.94 -19.40
C THR A 5 1.47 37.17 -19.01
N LYS A 6 1.76 38.23 -18.23
CA LYS A 6 3.12 38.56 -17.80
C LYS A 6 3.37 38.08 -16.36
N PRO A 7 4.53 37.48 -16.06
CA PRO A 7 4.87 37.08 -14.69
C PRO A 7 5.00 38.31 -13.78
N TYR A 8 4.53 38.19 -12.55
CA TYR A 8 4.67 39.20 -11.50
C TYR A 8 5.56 38.67 -10.38
N ILE A 9 6.33 39.55 -9.76
CA ILE A 9 7.12 39.24 -8.57
C ILE A 9 6.36 39.77 -7.36
N ALA A 10 6.04 38.87 -6.42
CA ALA A 10 5.44 39.22 -5.13
C ALA A 10 6.53 39.19 -4.05
N ASN A 11 6.65 40.27 -3.28
CA ASN A 11 7.57 40.36 -2.15
C ASN A 11 6.76 40.28 -0.85
N LEU A 12 7.16 39.39 0.07
CA LEU A 12 6.65 39.36 1.44
C LEU A 12 7.60 40.18 2.33
N THR A 13 7.10 41.24 2.95
CA THR A 13 7.89 42.08 3.86
C THR A 13 8.43 41.24 5.02
N GLY A 14 9.75 41.27 5.24
CA GLY A 14 10.44 40.48 6.27
C GLY A 14 10.84 39.06 5.84
N PHE A 15 10.66 38.72 4.56
CA PHE A 15 11.10 37.44 4.00
C PHE A 15 12.05 37.69 2.82
N ASP A 16 13.36 37.59 3.08
CA ASP A 16 14.41 37.91 2.11
C ASP A 16 14.78 36.73 1.19
N LEU A 17 14.15 35.57 1.39
CA LEU A 17 14.36 34.39 0.55
C LEU A 17 13.34 34.33 -0.58
N PRO A 18 13.68 33.72 -1.73
CA PRO A 18 12.70 33.46 -2.78
C PRO A 18 11.56 32.58 -2.26
N LEU A 19 10.31 33.02 -2.43
CA LEU A 19 9.12 32.28 -1.96
C LEU A 19 9.04 30.85 -2.49
N PHE A 20 9.61 30.56 -3.66
CA PHE A 20 9.63 29.20 -4.20
C PHE A 20 10.36 28.19 -3.30
N THR A 21 11.24 28.65 -2.39
CA THR A 21 11.91 27.78 -1.43
C THR A 21 10.95 27.23 -0.36
N LEU A 22 9.81 27.89 -0.14
CA LEU A 22 8.76 27.44 0.78
C LEU A 22 7.80 26.44 0.14
N PHE A 23 7.73 26.39 -1.19
CA PHE A 23 6.80 25.56 -1.94
C PHE A 23 7.58 24.51 -2.74
N SER A 24 7.54 23.25 -2.30
CA SER A 24 8.11 22.17 -3.10
C SER A 24 7.26 21.96 -4.35
N THR A 25 7.84 21.85 -5.53
CA THR A 25 7.09 21.43 -6.73
C THR A 25 7.04 19.91 -6.89
N SER A 26 7.62 19.15 -5.96
CA SER A 26 7.68 17.69 -6.04
C SER A 26 6.34 17.07 -5.65
N GLU A 27 5.65 16.41 -6.58
CA GLU A 27 4.34 15.79 -6.33
C GLU A 27 4.33 14.86 -5.11
N GLY A 28 5.43 14.13 -4.87
CA GLY A 28 5.54 13.21 -3.73
C GLY A 28 5.50 13.89 -2.36
N MET A 29 5.68 15.21 -2.29
CA MET A 29 5.54 16.00 -1.05
C MET A 29 4.10 16.40 -0.74
N TRP A 30 3.20 16.34 -1.73
CA TRP A 30 1.80 16.79 -1.59
C TRP A 30 0.79 15.65 -1.64
N ARG A 31 1.15 14.53 -2.28
CA ARG A 31 0.27 13.36 -2.38
C ARG A 31 0.13 12.69 -1.01
N ASP A 32 -1.10 12.23 -0.72
CA ASP A 32 -1.36 11.42 0.47
C ASP A 32 -0.60 10.10 0.38
N ARG A 33 0.06 9.73 1.48
CA ARG A 33 0.84 8.49 1.59
C ARG A 33 -0.02 7.29 1.96
N LYS A 34 -1.28 7.49 2.34
CA LYS A 34 -2.20 6.38 2.60
C LYS A 34 -2.33 5.48 1.37
N ILE A 35 -2.17 4.19 1.59
CA ILE A 35 -2.32 3.19 0.53
C ILE A 35 -3.79 2.93 0.27
N PHE A 36 -4.56 2.78 1.34
CA PHE A 36 -5.98 2.52 1.29
C PHE A 36 -6.75 3.68 1.90
N VAL A 37 -7.78 4.15 1.19
CA VAL A 37 -8.62 5.26 1.66
C VAL A 37 -9.82 4.74 2.46
N THR A 38 -10.21 3.48 2.23
CA THR A 38 -11.30 2.81 2.96
C THR A 38 -10.96 2.67 4.45
N PRO A 39 -11.78 3.24 5.37
CA PRO A 39 -11.65 3.00 6.81
C PRO A 39 -11.94 1.54 7.19
N GLN A 40 -11.34 1.05 8.28
CA GLN A 40 -11.50 -0.34 8.75
C GLN A 40 -12.97 -0.76 8.89
N GLU A 41 -13.83 0.09 9.44
CA GLU A 41 -15.26 -0.17 9.64
C GLU A 41 -16.02 -0.40 8.33
N ASN A 42 -15.50 0.13 7.22
CA ASN A 42 -16.09 -0.01 5.90
C ASN A 42 -15.48 -1.15 5.08
N MET A 43 -14.40 -1.79 5.57
CA MET A 43 -13.81 -2.97 4.92
C MET A 43 -14.70 -4.19 5.13
N MET A 44 -15.22 -4.73 4.03
CA MET A 44 -16.02 -5.96 4.02
C MET A 44 -15.19 -7.19 3.73
N MET A 45 -14.06 -7.02 3.04
CA MET A 45 -13.11 -8.09 2.73
C MET A 45 -11.70 -7.53 2.71
N VAL A 46 -10.77 -8.29 3.28
CA VAL A 46 -9.33 -8.13 3.08
C VAL A 46 -8.77 -9.46 2.58
N GLY A 47 -8.16 -9.44 1.41
CA GLY A 47 -7.48 -10.57 0.80
C GLY A 47 -5.97 -10.32 0.70
N LEU A 48 -5.21 -11.38 0.91
CA LEU A 48 -3.78 -11.42 0.66
C LEU A 48 -3.50 -12.57 -0.32
N ALA A 49 -3.04 -12.21 -1.50
CA ALA A 49 -2.65 -13.15 -2.53
C ALA A 49 -1.12 -13.23 -2.61
N TYR A 50 -0.61 -14.45 -2.74
CA TYR A 50 0.79 -14.75 -2.99
C TYR A 50 0.89 -15.40 -4.37
N PRO A 51 1.17 -14.63 -5.44
CA PRO A 51 1.17 -15.17 -6.80
C PRO A 51 2.13 -16.34 -7.03
N GLN A 52 3.23 -16.40 -6.26
CA GLN A 52 4.21 -17.49 -6.32
C GLN A 52 3.83 -18.71 -5.46
N ASP A 53 2.95 -18.54 -4.48
CA ASP A 53 2.45 -19.61 -3.62
C ASP A 53 0.93 -19.45 -3.38
N PRO A 54 0.09 -19.78 -4.39
CA PRO A 54 -1.35 -19.54 -4.31
C PRO A 54 -2.04 -20.28 -3.15
N ASP A 55 -1.47 -21.39 -2.68
CA ASP A 55 -2.02 -22.17 -1.58
C ASP A 55 -1.97 -21.41 -0.24
N GLN A 56 -1.07 -20.43 -0.11
CA GLN A 56 -1.00 -19.54 1.05
C GLN A 56 -1.93 -18.32 0.94
N SER A 57 -2.54 -18.11 -0.21
CA SER A 57 -3.43 -16.97 -0.42
C SER A 57 -4.75 -17.15 0.33
N PHE A 58 -5.20 -16.11 1.02
CA PHE A 58 -6.45 -16.15 1.77
C PHE A 58 -7.24 -14.85 1.66
N ALA A 59 -8.52 -14.91 2.00
CA ALA A 59 -9.38 -13.76 2.13
C ALA A 59 -10.27 -13.86 3.36
N ILE A 60 -10.31 -12.80 4.14
CA ILE A 60 -11.18 -12.65 5.30
C ILE A 60 -12.34 -11.75 4.90
N SER A 61 -13.57 -12.18 5.15
CA SER A 61 -14.79 -11.44 4.83
C SER A 61 -15.68 -11.28 6.06
N ARG A 62 -16.31 -10.11 6.17
CA ARG A 62 -17.45 -9.85 7.05
C ARG A 62 -18.73 -10.22 6.30
N ILE A 63 -19.46 -11.22 6.78
CA ILE A 63 -20.73 -11.65 6.21
C ILE A 63 -21.77 -11.56 7.31
N ASN A 64 -22.65 -10.55 7.20
CA ASN A 64 -23.54 -10.13 8.30
C ASN A 64 -22.70 -9.85 9.56
N ASP A 65 -23.03 -10.50 10.68
CA ASP A 65 -22.30 -10.39 11.94
C ASP A 65 -21.23 -11.48 12.14
N SER A 66 -20.89 -12.22 11.09
CA SER A 66 -19.92 -13.32 11.14
C SER A 66 -18.65 -13.02 10.33
N LEU A 67 -17.53 -13.55 10.80
CA LEU A 67 -16.25 -13.53 10.09
C LEU A 67 -16.03 -14.87 9.40
N GLN A 68 -15.52 -14.84 8.18
CA GLN A 68 -15.16 -16.03 7.42
C GLN A 68 -13.82 -15.84 6.75
N LEU A 69 -12.96 -16.86 6.78
CA LEU A 69 -11.70 -16.89 6.06
C LEU A 69 -11.77 -18.00 5.02
N LYS A 70 -11.42 -17.66 3.78
CA LYS A 70 -11.30 -18.61 2.67
C LYS A 70 -9.84 -18.73 2.25
N GLN A 71 -9.35 -19.96 2.11
CA GLN A 71 -8.01 -20.28 1.57
C GLN A 71 -8.18 -21.46 0.61
N GLY A 72 -8.00 -21.23 -0.68
CA GLY A 72 -8.39 -22.20 -1.72
C GLY A 72 -9.86 -22.62 -1.56
N ASP A 73 -10.11 -23.91 -1.42
CA ASP A 73 -11.45 -24.48 -1.17
C ASP A 73 -11.81 -24.59 0.33
N ARG A 74 -10.86 -24.30 1.23
CA ARG A 74 -11.09 -24.37 2.68
C ARG A 74 -11.79 -23.11 3.18
N LEU A 75 -12.77 -23.31 4.05
CA LEU A 75 -13.52 -22.24 4.71
C LEU A 75 -13.43 -22.39 6.23
N TYR A 76 -12.92 -21.35 6.88
CA TYR A 76 -12.76 -21.27 8.33
C TYR A 76 -13.78 -20.26 8.89
N LYS A 77 -14.58 -20.71 9.87
CA LYS A 77 -15.62 -19.88 10.52
C LYS A 77 -15.32 -19.55 11.98
N ASN A 78 -14.43 -20.32 12.63
CA ASN A 78 -14.04 -20.09 14.01
C ASN A 78 -12.78 -19.22 14.07
N LEU A 79 -12.95 -17.93 13.74
CA LEU A 79 -11.86 -16.97 13.71
C LEU A 79 -11.80 -16.18 15.01
N SER A 80 -10.59 -15.86 15.45
CA SER A 80 -10.37 -14.87 16.51
C SER A 80 -10.79 -13.50 16.02
N LYS A 81 -11.89 -12.97 16.55
CA LYS A 81 -12.38 -11.62 16.22
C LYS A 81 -11.31 -10.57 16.47
N GLU A 82 -10.59 -10.67 17.58
CA GLU A 82 -9.49 -9.75 17.90
C GLU A 82 -8.37 -9.80 16.86
N SER A 83 -7.92 -10.99 16.47
CA SER A 83 -6.86 -11.15 15.45
C SER A 83 -7.28 -10.55 14.11
N VAL A 84 -8.54 -10.75 13.71
CA VAL A 84 -9.09 -10.21 12.45
C VAL A 84 -9.22 -8.69 12.52
N GLU A 85 -9.75 -8.14 13.61
CA GLU A 85 -9.89 -6.68 13.74
C GLU A 85 -8.53 -5.98 13.80
N ASN A 86 -7.54 -6.54 14.48
CA ASN A 86 -6.18 -6.01 14.48
C ASN A 86 -5.55 -6.05 13.07
N TYR A 87 -5.85 -7.09 12.29
CA TYR A 87 -5.37 -7.19 10.92
C TYR A 87 -6.01 -6.14 10.01
N PHE A 88 -7.33 -5.95 10.10
CA PHE A 88 -8.02 -4.92 9.33
C PHE A 88 -7.54 -3.51 9.72
N MET A 89 -7.27 -3.29 11.00
CA MET A 89 -6.69 -2.03 11.50
C MET A 89 -5.31 -1.78 10.91
N GLY A 90 -4.44 -2.79 10.91
CA GLY A 90 -3.10 -2.69 10.33
C GLY A 90 -3.14 -2.39 8.83
N VAL A 91 -4.03 -3.05 8.09
CA VAL A 91 -4.24 -2.80 6.66
C VAL A 91 -4.78 -1.39 6.40
N ALA A 92 -5.75 -0.91 7.19
CA ALA A 92 -6.29 0.44 7.08
C ALA A 92 -5.25 1.53 7.41
N GLY A 93 -4.31 1.21 8.31
CA GLY A 93 -3.23 2.11 8.73
C GLY A 93 -2.04 2.17 7.78
N LEU A 94 -2.03 1.39 6.69
CA LEU A 94 -0.89 1.33 5.80
C LEU A 94 -0.60 2.65 5.09
N THR A 95 0.67 3.05 5.16
CA THR A 95 1.20 4.22 4.45
C THR A 95 2.44 3.86 3.66
N ALA A 96 2.61 4.46 2.50
CA ALA A 96 3.87 4.50 1.80
C ALA A 96 4.88 5.36 2.58
N ASP A 97 6.13 4.93 2.61
CA ASP A 97 7.22 5.75 3.15
C ASP A 97 7.50 6.94 2.23
N ARG A 98 7.48 6.70 0.91
CA ARG A 98 7.70 7.70 -0.13
C ARG A 98 6.82 7.44 -1.35
N ILE A 99 6.41 8.52 -2.02
CA ILE A 99 5.63 8.47 -3.27
C ILE A 99 6.53 8.87 -4.42
N GLY A 100 6.60 8.03 -5.44
CA GLY A 100 7.58 8.16 -6.51
C GLY A 100 8.96 7.72 -6.04
N MET A 101 9.81 7.48 -7.02
CA MET A 101 11.20 7.05 -6.84
C MET A 101 12.12 8.18 -7.30
N GLU A 102 13.30 8.30 -6.68
CA GLU A 102 14.33 9.18 -7.24
C GLU A 102 14.81 8.64 -8.59
N ARG A 103 15.43 9.51 -9.41
CA ARG A 103 16.03 9.09 -10.68
C ARG A 103 16.96 7.88 -10.43
N ASN A 104 16.68 6.77 -11.12
CA ASN A 104 17.47 5.53 -11.15
C ASN A 104 17.27 4.51 -10.01
N GLU A 105 16.21 4.61 -9.21
CA GLU A 105 15.89 3.55 -8.24
C GLU A 105 15.11 2.42 -8.91
N TYR A 106 13.83 2.62 -9.23
CA TYR A 106 12.99 1.67 -9.97
C TYR A 106 11.84 2.41 -10.66
N THR A 107 11.58 2.10 -11.91
CA THR A 107 10.49 2.70 -12.71
C THR A 107 9.29 1.76 -12.78
N TYR A 108 8.11 2.34 -13.05
CA TYR A 108 6.90 1.56 -13.33
C TYR A 108 7.10 0.52 -14.44
N GLU A 109 7.83 0.90 -15.49
CA GLU A 109 8.11 0.03 -16.63
C GLU A 109 8.93 -1.21 -16.25
N GLU A 110 9.85 -1.08 -15.29
CA GLU A 110 10.68 -2.18 -14.81
C GLU A 110 9.91 -3.15 -13.90
N ILE A 111 8.90 -2.66 -13.17
CA ILE A 111 8.18 -3.48 -12.18
C ILE A 111 6.86 -4.05 -12.70
N LYS A 112 6.21 -3.39 -13.67
CA LYS A 112 4.86 -3.79 -14.12
C LYS A 112 4.77 -5.19 -14.71
N ASN A 113 5.88 -5.71 -15.25
CA ASN A 113 5.96 -7.04 -15.85
C ASN A 113 6.45 -8.11 -14.85
N ASN A 114 6.85 -7.72 -13.64
CA ASN A 114 7.28 -8.65 -12.62
C ASN A 114 6.07 -9.30 -11.95
N ILE A 115 6.27 -10.53 -11.47
CA ILE A 115 5.29 -11.21 -10.63
C ILE A 115 5.36 -10.56 -9.24
N PRO A 116 4.25 -10.04 -8.68
CA PRO A 116 4.24 -9.50 -7.33
C PRO A 116 4.64 -10.56 -6.30
N PHE A 117 5.34 -10.12 -5.27
CA PHE A 117 5.62 -10.94 -4.08
C PHE A 117 4.32 -11.22 -3.31
N ALA A 118 3.51 -10.18 -3.12
CA ALA A 118 2.18 -10.28 -2.53
C ALA A 118 1.24 -9.23 -3.15
N GLU A 119 -0.06 -9.47 -3.08
CA GLU A 119 -1.10 -8.52 -3.47
C GLU A 119 -2.14 -8.42 -2.35
N LEU A 120 -2.27 -7.22 -1.78
CA LEU A 120 -3.33 -6.89 -0.83
C LEU A 120 -4.54 -6.38 -1.60
N ILE A 121 -5.71 -6.93 -1.28
CA ILE A 121 -6.97 -6.63 -1.95
C ILE A 121 -8.01 -6.29 -0.89
N ILE A 122 -8.62 -5.12 -1.00
CA ILE A 122 -9.69 -4.69 -0.09
C ILE A 122 -10.96 -4.53 -0.89
N LYS A 123 -12.07 -5.02 -0.36
CA LYS A 123 -13.41 -4.69 -0.84
C LYS A 123 -14.18 -3.98 0.26
N ASN A 124 -14.74 -2.81 -0.07
CA ASN A 124 -15.54 -2.06 0.88
C ASN A 124 -17.05 -2.33 0.76
N ASN A 125 -17.84 -1.71 1.65
CA ASN A 125 -19.30 -1.81 1.68
C ASN A 125 -20.01 -1.27 0.42
N ASN A 126 -19.36 -0.40 -0.35
CA ASN A 126 -19.83 0.10 -1.64
C ASN A 126 -19.39 -0.80 -2.82
N ASN A 127 -18.85 -1.99 -2.54
CA ASN A 127 -18.25 -2.91 -3.51
C ASN A 127 -17.05 -2.34 -4.29
N ARG A 128 -16.47 -1.20 -3.87
CA ARG A 128 -15.23 -0.69 -4.44
C ARG A 128 -14.08 -1.60 -4.01
N ILE A 129 -13.22 -1.90 -4.97
CA ILE A 129 -12.01 -2.68 -4.78
C ILE A 129 -10.81 -1.73 -4.79
N GLU A 130 -9.95 -1.85 -3.79
CA GLU A 130 -8.64 -1.20 -3.74
C GLU A 130 -7.58 -2.29 -3.67
N THR A 131 -6.48 -2.12 -4.41
CA THR A 131 -5.41 -3.12 -4.47
C THR A 131 -4.05 -2.48 -4.24
N LEU A 132 -3.15 -3.25 -3.64
CA LEU A 132 -1.72 -2.93 -3.56
C LEU A 132 -0.94 -4.16 -4.01
N LYS A 133 -0.17 -4.02 -5.09
CA LYS A 133 0.82 -5.02 -5.50
C LYS A 133 2.16 -4.68 -4.86
N ILE A 134 2.77 -5.66 -4.21
CA ILE A 134 4.02 -5.52 -3.48
C ILE A 134 5.10 -6.29 -4.22
N TYR A 135 6.25 -5.66 -4.43
CA TYR A 135 7.40 -6.22 -5.14
C TYR A 135 8.63 -6.16 -4.24
N GLN A 136 9.40 -7.26 -4.24
CA GLN A 136 10.70 -7.29 -3.60
C GLN A 136 11.76 -6.72 -4.51
N ILE A 137 12.69 -5.97 -3.92
CA ILE A 137 13.82 -5.36 -4.64
C ILE A 137 15.04 -6.27 -4.50
N PRO A 138 15.77 -6.61 -5.59
CA PRO A 138 17.03 -7.34 -5.47
C PRO A 138 18.06 -6.58 -4.64
N ASP A 139 18.76 -7.28 -3.74
CA ASP A 139 19.88 -6.71 -2.99
C ASP A 139 21.06 -6.45 -3.93
N LYS A 140 21.51 -5.19 -4.03
CA LYS A 140 22.65 -4.78 -4.87
C LYS A 140 23.98 -5.35 -4.36
N THR A 141 24.07 -5.72 -3.09
CA THR A 141 25.29 -6.21 -2.41
C THR A 141 25.38 -7.73 -2.41
N LYS A 142 24.24 -8.43 -2.47
CA LYS A 142 24.15 -9.89 -2.34
C LYS A 142 23.31 -10.49 -3.48
N PRO A 143 23.96 -11.07 -4.50
CA PRO A 143 23.26 -11.71 -5.60
C PRO A 143 22.27 -12.77 -5.11
N LYS A 144 21.09 -12.83 -5.75
CA LYS A 144 19.98 -13.77 -5.42
C LYS A 144 19.29 -13.54 -4.06
N THR A 145 19.53 -12.40 -3.42
CA THR A 145 18.78 -12.01 -2.23
C THR A 145 18.01 -10.72 -2.50
N PHE A 146 17.05 -10.42 -1.62
CA PHE A 146 16.24 -9.22 -1.70
C PHE A 146 16.64 -8.23 -0.59
N ASN A 147 16.39 -6.96 -0.82
CA ASN A 147 16.55 -5.91 0.17
C ASN A 147 15.60 -6.22 1.35
N PRO A 148 16.12 -6.36 2.58
CA PRO A 148 15.31 -6.74 3.74
C PRO A 148 14.48 -5.58 4.30
N ASP A 149 14.78 -4.34 3.90
CA ASP A 149 14.18 -3.14 4.48
C ASP A 149 13.16 -2.48 3.54
N ILE A 150 13.35 -2.61 2.22
CA ILE A 150 12.60 -1.84 1.21
C ILE A 150 11.83 -2.77 0.27
N LEU A 151 10.55 -2.44 0.11
CA LEU A 151 9.65 -3.01 -0.88
C LEU A 151 9.15 -1.90 -1.82
N ILE A 152 8.65 -2.30 -2.99
CA ILE A 152 7.96 -1.39 -3.92
C ILE A 152 6.48 -1.73 -3.96
N GLY A 153 5.64 -0.71 -3.90
CA GLY A 153 4.19 -0.82 -4.06
C GLY A 153 3.70 -0.24 -5.39
N LEU A 154 2.68 -0.87 -5.96
CA LEU A 154 1.80 -0.27 -6.98
C LEU A 154 0.36 -0.27 -6.46
N ILE A 155 -0.23 0.93 -6.36
CA ILE A 155 -1.56 1.14 -5.79
C ILE A 155 -2.58 1.18 -6.92
N GLY A 156 -3.53 0.23 -6.92
CA GLY A 156 -4.60 0.17 -7.91
C GLY A 156 -4.08 0.13 -9.34
N THR A 157 -4.44 1.16 -10.12
CA THR A 157 -4.01 1.36 -11.50
C THR A 157 -2.99 2.50 -11.63
N ASP A 158 -2.44 3.01 -10.53
CA ASP A 158 -1.46 4.09 -10.57
C ASP A 158 -0.17 3.62 -11.28
N THR A 159 0.43 4.54 -12.01
CA THR A 159 1.71 4.33 -12.70
C THR A 159 2.88 4.90 -11.91
N ILE A 160 2.63 5.43 -10.70
CA ILE A 160 3.68 5.93 -9.81
C ILE A 160 3.96 4.88 -8.74
N PRO A 161 5.14 4.24 -8.76
CA PRO A 161 5.56 3.34 -7.70
C PRO A 161 5.72 4.07 -6.38
N VAL A 162 5.43 3.37 -5.29
CA VAL A 162 5.64 3.87 -3.93
C VAL A 162 6.69 3.03 -3.21
N MET A 163 7.44 3.66 -2.32
CA MET A 163 8.40 2.97 -1.45
C MET A 163 7.68 2.53 -0.19
N LEU A 164 7.91 1.28 0.19
CA LEU A 164 7.32 0.65 1.36
C LEU A 164 8.46 0.15 2.25
N LYS A 165 8.29 0.21 3.57
CA LYS A 165 9.24 -0.42 4.50
C LYS A 165 8.76 -1.82 4.85
N TYR A 166 9.65 -2.80 4.76
CA TYR A 166 9.31 -4.19 5.07
C TYR A 166 8.73 -4.34 6.49
N ILE A 167 9.27 -3.61 7.48
CA ILE A 167 8.82 -3.67 8.87
C ILE A 167 7.34 -3.27 9.06
N ASP A 168 6.80 -2.42 8.21
CA ASP A 168 5.39 -2.00 8.26
C ASP A 168 4.46 -3.08 7.67
N PHE A 169 5.01 -3.95 6.81
CA PHE A 169 4.27 -4.98 6.09
C PHE A 169 4.42 -6.37 6.70
N ASP A 170 5.53 -6.66 7.38
CA ASP A 170 5.79 -7.96 8.02
C ASP A 170 4.60 -8.43 8.89
N PRO A 171 3.96 -7.59 9.74
CA PRO A 171 2.80 -8.00 10.52
C PRO A 171 1.55 -8.32 9.68
N LEU A 172 1.53 -7.93 8.41
CA LEU A 172 0.42 -8.11 7.48
C LEU A 172 0.63 -9.28 6.51
N LEU A 173 1.87 -9.75 6.37
CA LEU A 173 2.26 -10.92 5.57
C LEU A 173 1.99 -12.22 6.35
N LYS A 174 0.79 -12.33 6.91
CA LYS A 174 0.34 -13.45 7.74
C LYS A 174 -0.05 -14.67 6.92
N HIS A 175 -0.23 -15.79 7.60
CA HIS A 175 -0.87 -16.98 7.06
C HIS A 175 -2.29 -17.13 7.61
N SER A 176 -3.12 -17.93 6.94
CA SER A 176 -4.51 -18.19 7.36
C SER A 176 -4.62 -18.74 8.78
N GLU A 177 -3.62 -19.51 9.21
CA GLU A 177 -3.54 -20.14 10.53
C GLU A 177 -3.46 -19.12 11.67
N ASP A 178 -2.94 -17.91 11.42
CA ASP A 178 -2.82 -16.85 12.41
C ASP A 178 -4.18 -16.30 12.88
N PHE A 179 -5.27 -16.64 12.19
CA PHE A 179 -6.61 -16.14 12.45
C PHE A 179 -7.53 -17.18 13.10
N VAL A 180 -7.17 -18.46 13.03
CA VAL A 180 -7.99 -19.53 13.60
C VAL A 180 -7.79 -19.55 15.11
N GLY A 181 -8.89 -19.52 15.87
CA GLY A 181 -8.82 -19.53 17.33
C GLY A 181 -8.08 -20.78 17.85
N LYS A 182 -7.10 -20.57 18.75
CA LYS A 182 -6.50 -21.64 19.56
C LYS A 182 -7.48 -22.11 20.63
#